data_AF-A0A426ZZX1-F1
#
_entry.id   AF-A0A426ZZX1-F1
#
_cell.length_a   1.000
_cell.length_b   1.000
_cell.length_c   1.000
_cell.angle_alpha   90.00
_cell.angle_beta   90.00
_cell.angle_gamma   90.00
#
_symmetry.space_group_name_H-M   'P 1'
#
loop_
_entity.id
_entity.type
_entity.pdbx_description
1 polymer ?
#
loop_
_entity_poly.entity_id
_entity_poly.type
_entity_poly.pdbx_seq_one_letter_code
_entity_poly.pdbx_strand_id
1 'polypeptide(L)'
;MDLTNFESNLSLGLHTDPSPSSPQPSYRAPIADDSVYLLRDADLRDPLHNRTIPLQLLDRLAESGGFGYVDTNLGEESDEVEQEGKEVRILGYSMCIKRQRRWESPSSCSSSSVLPAKRTKVEPDLELRREYILSWGNQPLSAADPDIFEIMEKERRRQVSGIELVASENFVCQGVLDALGSHLTNKYSEGFPGARYYGGNKYIDQIEWLCHDRALKAFDLDPGCWGVNVQPYSCTSANFAVYTGLLLPKDRIMGLDSPSGGHVSHGYNIPGGKKISGASIFFESLSYKVNPLTGYIDYDKLEEKAMDYRPKILICGGSSYPREWDYARFRLIADKCGAILMCDMAHISGLVAAKVQILYLTLQNLSFHFGPWHAK
;
A
#
# COMPACT_ATOMS: atom_id res chain seq x y z
N MET A 1 1.98 -9.70 68.74
CA MET A 1 1.78 -10.96 67.98
C MET A 1 1.86 -10.57 66.50
N ASP A 2 3.01 -10.26 65.92
CA ASP A 2 4.41 -10.69 66.17
C ASP A 2 4.66 -12.19 66.10
N LEU A 3 5.45 -12.56 65.09
CA LEU A 3 6.51 -13.58 64.96
C LEU A 3 6.62 -13.86 63.43
N THR A 4 7.39 -13.15 62.61
CA THR A 4 8.87 -12.94 62.53
C THR A 4 9.72 -14.19 62.26
N ASN A 5 10.55 -14.05 61.21
CA ASN A 5 11.86 -14.67 60.97
C ASN A 5 11.97 -16.13 60.47
N PHE A 6 12.54 -16.25 59.27
CA PHE A 6 13.81 -16.95 59.12
C PHE A 6 14.86 -16.00 58.54
N GLU A 7 15.95 -15.79 59.26
CA GLU A 7 17.16 -15.10 58.77
C GLU A 7 18.16 -16.12 58.21
N SER A 8 19.16 -15.59 57.49
CA SER A 8 20.59 -15.97 57.46
C SER A 8 21.12 -16.14 56.03
N ASN A 9 22.37 -15.75 55.70
CA ASN A 9 23.28 -14.79 56.33
C ASN A 9 24.35 -14.42 55.29
N LEU A 10 24.80 -13.16 55.24
CA LEU A 10 26.22 -12.74 55.20
C LEU A 10 26.41 -11.29 54.70
N SER A 11 26.99 -10.48 55.58
CA SER A 11 27.61 -9.18 55.35
C SER A 11 28.86 -9.10 56.26
N LEU A 12 29.81 -8.17 56.18
CA LEU A 12 29.94 -6.87 55.50
C LEU A 12 31.27 -6.90 54.66
N GLY A 13 31.89 -5.83 54.15
CA GLY A 13 31.71 -4.39 54.29
C GLY A 13 32.78 -3.59 53.53
N LEU A 14 32.64 -2.26 53.58
CA LEU A 14 33.43 -1.26 52.84
C LEU A 14 34.66 -0.77 53.62
N HIS A 15 35.62 -0.12 52.94
CA HIS A 15 36.14 1.22 53.29
C HIS A 15 37.02 1.84 52.17
N THR A 16 37.38 3.12 52.30
CA THR A 16 37.67 4.07 51.20
C THR A 16 38.97 4.90 51.34
N ASP A 17 39.54 5.35 50.21
CA ASP A 17 40.37 6.58 49.96
C ASP A 17 41.83 6.72 50.51
N PRO A 18 42.70 7.65 50.02
CA PRO A 18 42.85 8.25 48.65
C PRO A 18 44.31 8.60 48.12
N SER A 19 44.58 8.46 46.80
CA SER A 19 45.55 9.25 45.94
C SER A 19 47.10 9.24 46.24
N PRO A 20 48.03 9.79 45.40
CA PRO A 20 47.99 10.25 43.98
C PRO A 20 49.17 9.79 43.02
N SER A 21 49.01 9.92 41.68
CA SER A 21 50.05 9.99 40.61
C SER A 21 50.86 8.70 40.25
N SER A 22 51.59 8.49 39.12
CA SER A 22 51.67 9.02 37.71
C SER A 22 52.62 8.10 36.84
N PRO A 23 53.11 8.44 35.60
CA PRO A 23 52.40 8.46 34.31
C PRO A 23 52.97 7.51 33.19
N GLN A 24 52.22 7.39 32.06
CA GLN A 24 52.62 6.91 30.69
C GLN A 24 52.85 5.39 30.46
N PRO A 25 52.76 4.85 29.20
CA PRO A 25 52.45 5.51 27.93
C PRO A 25 51.24 4.95 27.15
N SER A 26 50.90 5.62 26.05
CA SER A 26 49.78 5.31 25.14
C SER A 26 50.06 4.20 24.12
N TYR A 27 49.08 3.30 23.90
CA TYR A 27 48.89 2.60 22.63
C TYR A 27 47.41 2.68 22.22
N ARG A 28 47.15 3.35 21.09
CA ARG A 28 45.82 3.52 20.52
C ARG A 28 45.76 2.72 19.22
N ALA A 29 45.21 1.51 19.27
CA ALA A 29 44.91 0.74 18.07
C ALA A 29 43.69 1.37 17.37
N PRO A 30 43.75 1.68 16.07
CA PRO A 30 42.59 2.15 15.33
C PRO A 30 41.62 0.98 15.10
N ILE A 31 40.35 1.16 15.46
CA ILE A 31 39.27 0.25 15.07
C ILE A 31 39.05 0.43 13.56
N ALA A 32 38.97 -0.69 12.84
CA ALA A 32 38.83 -0.68 11.39
C ALA A 32 37.44 -0.19 10.93
N ASP A 33 37.43 0.44 9.76
CA ASP A 33 36.24 0.98 9.09
C ASP A 33 35.65 -0.11 8.17
N ASP A 34 34.67 -0.87 8.67
CA ASP A 34 33.98 -1.94 7.93
C ASP A 34 33.00 -1.36 6.88
N SER A 35 33.58 -0.66 5.92
CA SER A 35 32.93 -0.26 4.68
C SER A 35 32.67 -1.49 3.81
N VAL A 36 31.41 -1.93 3.77
CA VAL A 36 30.99 -3.08 2.96
C VAL A 36 31.09 -2.74 1.47
N TYR A 37 32.19 -3.16 0.84
CA TYR A 37 32.33 -3.12 -0.62
C TYR A 37 31.53 -4.25 -1.26
N LEU A 38 30.56 -3.89 -2.12
CA LEU A 38 29.85 -4.83 -2.99
C LEU A 38 30.80 -5.37 -4.07
N LEU A 39 31.44 -6.51 -3.77
CA LEU A 39 32.10 -7.33 -4.78
C LEU A 39 31.05 -7.88 -5.76
N ARG A 40 31.09 -7.39 -7.00
CA ARG A 40 30.40 -8.01 -8.14
C ARG A 40 31.25 -9.16 -8.64
N ASP A 41 30.89 -10.38 -8.26
CA ASP A 41 31.38 -11.56 -8.98
C ASP A 41 30.72 -11.62 -10.35
N ALA A 42 31.54 -11.43 -11.38
CA ALA A 42 31.20 -11.66 -12.77
C ALA A 42 32.10 -12.78 -13.30
N ASP A 43 31.61 -14.02 -13.28
CA ASP A 43 31.86 -15.05 -14.31
C ASP A 43 31.24 -16.40 -13.95
N LEU A 44 30.02 -16.64 -14.43
CA LEU A 44 29.50 -17.98 -14.74
C LEU A 44 28.68 -17.90 -16.04
N ARG A 45 29.34 -18.13 -17.17
CA ARG A 45 28.69 -18.31 -18.48
C ARG A 45 28.49 -19.81 -18.75
N ASP A 46 27.25 -20.29 -18.69
CA ASP A 46 26.89 -21.60 -19.24
C ASP A 46 26.43 -21.44 -20.71
N PRO A 47 27.12 -22.03 -21.70
CA PRO A 47 26.87 -21.76 -23.12
C PRO A 47 25.79 -22.68 -23.75
N LEU A 48 24.69 -22.96 -23.05
CA LEU A 48 23.55 -23.72 -23.59
C LEU A 48 22.21 -23.25 -22.99
N HIS A 49 21.58 -22.20 -23.55
CA HIS A 49 20.12 -22.02 -23.68
C HIS A 49 19.80 -20.70 -24.41
N ASN A 50 19.89 -20.71 -25.74
CA ASN A 50 19.56 -19.52 -26.56
C ASN A 50 18.14 -19.66 -27.15
N ARG A 51 17.12 -19.26 -26.40
CA ARG A 51 15.72 -19.12 -26.87
C ARG A 51 15.04 -17.88 -26.30
N THR A 52 15.43 -16.72 -26.82
CA THR A 52 14.74 -15.45 -26.57
C THR A 52 13.37 -15.43 -27.26
N ILE A 53 12.30 -15.13 -26.52
CA ILE A 53 10.96 -14.91 -27.08
C ILE A 53 10.94 -13.51 -27.73
N PRO A 54 10.54 -13.34 -29.01
CA PRO A 54 10.56 -12.03 -29.65
C PRO A 54 9.38 -11.15 -29.21
N LEU A 55 9.64 -10.16 -28.35
CA LEU A 55 8.77 -8.98 -28.20
C LEU A 55 9.01 -8.03 -29.38
N GLN A 56 8.37 -8.33 -30.51
CA GLN A 56 8.33 -7.46 -31.69
C GLN A 56 6.91 -6.98 -31.98
N LEU A 57 6.45 -6.00 -31.19
CA LEU A 57 5.26 -5.21 -31.54
C LEU A 57 5.35 -3.78 -31.00
N LEU A 58 6.30 -2.99 -31.52
CA LEU A 58 6.24 -1.53 -31.66
C LEU A 58 7.55 -1.03 -32.28
N ASP A 59 7.58 -0.92 -33.61
CA ASP A 59 8.56 -0.06 -34.29
C ASP A 59 8.08 0.33 -35.70
N ARG A 60 7.68 1.60 -35.86
CA ARG A 60 7.68 2.33 -37.13
C ARG A 60 7.93 3.82 -36.87
N LEU A 61 9.21 4.15 -36.81
CA LEU A 61 9.87 5.36 -37.32
C LEU A 61 9.05 6.66 -37.32
N ALA A 62 9.48 7.62 -36.49
CA ALA A 62 9.08 9.03 -36.58
C ALA A 62 10.32 9.93 -36.74
N GLU A 63 10.65 10.25 -37.98
CA GLU A 63 11.55 11.33 -38.42
C GLU A 63 10.99 11.84 -39.77
N SER A 64 11.04 13.10 -40.17
CA SER A 64 11.35 14.38 -39.51
C SER A 64 10.83 15.52 -40.42
N GLY A 65 10.80 16.79 -39.94
CA GLY A 65 10.53 17.96 -40.79
C GLY A 65 9.48 18.92 -40.24
N GLY A 66 9.78 20.22 -40.19
CA GLY A 66 8.91 21.27 -39.64
C GLY A 66 8.65 22.44 -40.59
N PHE A 67 8.31 23.60 -40.00
CA PHE A 67 7.95 24.92 -40.56
C PHE A 67 6.47 25.17 -40.95
N GLY A 68 5.90 26.22 -40.36
CA GLY A 68 5.59 27.44 -41.14
C GLY A 68 4.13 27.84 -41.41
N TYR A 69 3.59 28.71 -40.53
CA TYR A 69 2.84 29.95 -40.85
C TYR A 69 1.50 29.96 -41.66
N VAL A 70 0.43 30.45 -41.02
CA VAL A 70 -0.59 31.49 -41.42
C VAL A 70 -0.78 31.75 -42.95
N ASP A 71 -1.95 31.77 -43.61
CA ASP A 71 -3.18 32.53 -43.32
C ASP A 71 -4.35 32.30 -44.34
N THR A 72 -5.56 32.77 -43.96
CA THR A 72 -6.70 33.30 -44.77
C THR A 72 -7.21 32.74 -46.12
N ASN A 73 -8.54 32.48 -46.11
CA ASN A 73 -9.59 33.04 -46.99
C ASN A 73 -10.10 32.36 -48.30
N LEU A 74 -11.43 32.16 -48.27
CA LEU A 74 -12.46 32.41 -49.32
C LEU A 74 -12.50 31.55 -50.59
N GLY A 75 -13.67 30.97 -50.89
CA GLY A 75 -13.96 30.43 -52.23
C GLY A 75 -15.15 29.46 -52.36
N GLU A 76 -16.37 30.01 -52.35
CA GLU A 76 -17.55 29.54 -53.11
C GLU A 76 -18.31 28.23 -52.73
N GLU A 77 -19.62 28.28 -52.97
CA GLU A 77 -20.64 27.30 -52.59
C GLU A 77 -20.97 26.33 -53.73
N SER A 78 -21.32 25.08 -53.39
CA SER A 78 -22.32 24.32 -54.16
C SER A 78 -22.93 23.20 -53.28
N ASP A 79 -24.26 23.21 -53.16
CA ASP A 79 -25.03 22.19 -52.44
C ASP A 79 -25.29 20.97 -53.33
N GLU A 80 -24.72 19.81 -53.00
CA GLU A 80 -25.27 18.51 -53.39
C GLU A 80 -25.30 17.55 -52.18
N VAL A 81 -26.44 16.88 -51.98
CA VAL A 81 -26.76 16.13 -50.75
C VAL A 81 -26.39 14.66 -50.90
N GLU A 82 -25.29 14.22 -50.29
CA GLU A 82 -24.95 12.80 -50.13
C GLU A 82 -24.78 12.36 -48.66
N GLN A 83 -25.11 11.10 -48.42
CA GLN A 83 -25.44 10.50 -47.11
C GLN A 83 -24.33 10.60 -46.03
N GLU A 84 -24.63 11.27 -44.92
CA GLU A 84 -23.79 11.27 -43.71
C GLU A 84 -23.59 9.85 -43.14
N GLY A 85 -22.40 9.28 -43.35
CA GLY A 85 -21.85 8.33 -42.40
C GLY A 85 -21.35 9.10 -41.17
N LYS A 86 -22.01 8.97 -40.01
CA LYS A 86 -21.62 9.68 -38.78
C LYS A 86 -20.15 9.45 -38.45
N GLU A 87 -19.35 10.47 -38.69
CA GLU A 87 -17.93 10.51 -38.37
C GLU A 87 -17.77 10.90 -36.89
N VAL A 88 -17.01 10.10 -36.14
CA VAL A 88 -16.75 10.36 -34.72
C VAL A 88 -15.27 10.69 -34.56
N ARG A 89 -14.98 11.85 -33.99
CA ARG A 89 -13.60 12.25 -33.65
C ARG A 89 -13.28 11.90 -32.20
N ILE A 90 -12.20 11.15 -32.00
CA ILE A 90 -11.63 10.88 -30.67
C ILE A 90 -10.18 11.31 -30.71
N LEU A 91 -9.78 12.17 -29.77
CA LEU A 91 -8.42 12.73 -29.67
C LEU A 91 -7.89 13.35 -30.98
N GLY A 92 -8.76 13.99 -31.76
CA GLY A 92 -8.43 14.67 -33.02
C GLY A 92 -8.45 13.77 -34.27
N TYR A 93 -8.52 12.45 -34.12
CA TYR A 93 -8.57 11.52 -35.26
C TYR A 93 -10.02 11.21 -35.64
N SER A 94 -10.34 11.38 -36.94
CA SER A 94 -11.65 11.05 -37.51
C SER A 94 -11.79 9.55 -37.81
N MET A 95 -12.91 8.96 -37.40
CA MET A 95 -13.27 7.58 -37.71
C MET A 95 -14.68 7.48 -38.30
N CYS A 96 -14.81 6.74 -39.39
CA CYS A 96 -16.08 6.53 -40.09
C CYS A 96 -16.68 5.15 -39.75
N ILE A 97 -17.89 5.11 -39.18
CA ILE A 97 -18.54 3.87 -38.73
C ILE A 97 -19.33 3.22 -39.86
N LYS A 98 -18.74 2.22 -40.55
CA LYS A 98 -19.49 1.37 -41.48
C LYS A 98 -20.24 0.25 -40.74
N ARG A 99 -21.54 0.44 -40.53
CA ARG A 99 -22.49 -0.65 -40.20
C ARG A 99 -23.25 -1.07 -41.45
N GLN A 100 -23.23 -2.36 -41.77
CA GLN A 100 -24.20 -2.95 -42.69
C GLN A 100 -24.64 -4.34 -42.20
N ARG A 101 -25.85 -4.40 -41.62
CA ARG A 101 -26.70 -5.59 -41.60
C ARG A 101 -27.96 -5.22 -42.37
N ARG A 102 -28.22 -5.90 -43.49
CA ARG A 102 -29.41 -5.69 -44.30
C ARG A 102 -30.27 -6.94 -44.20
N TRP A 103 -31.46 -6.80 -43.62
CA TRP A 103 -32.49 -7.82 -43.60
C TRP A 103 -33.60 -7.33 -44.53
N GLU A 104 -33.77 -7.99 -45.68
CA GLU A 104 -34.85 -7.71 -46.63
C GLU A 104 -35.47 -9.04 -47.09
N SER A 105 -36.77 -9.02 -47.32
CA SER A 105 -37.60 -10.12 -47.85
C SER A 105 -38.64 -9.49 -48.79
N PRO A 106 -39.33 -10.26 -49.65
CA PRO A 106 -38.78 -10.63 -50.95
C PRO A 106 -39.63 -10.10 -52.11
N SER A 107 -39.01 -9.69 -53.21
CA SER A 107 -39.71 -9.41 -54.47
C SER A 107 -38.94 -9.86 -55.72
N SER A 108 -39.52 -10.87 -56.37
CA SER A 108 -39.41 -11.26 -57.78
C SER A 108 -38.54 -10.44 -58.75
N CYS A 109 -37.50 -11.07 -59.30
CA CYS A 109 -37.33 -11.22 -60.75
C CYS A 109 -36.32 -12.33 -61.10
N SER A 110 -36.53 -12.99 -62.24
CA SER A 110 -35.84 -14.24 -62.60
C SER A 110 -34.58 -14.01 -63.46
N SER A 111 -33.43 -14.53 -63.03
CA SER A 111 -32.40 -15.02 -63.96
C SER A 111 -31.47 -16.00 -63.27
N SER A 112 -31.27 -17.16 -63.89
CA SER A 112 -30.48 -18.27 -63.36
C SER A 112 -28.98 -18.03 -63.50
N SER A 113 -28.27 -17.95 -62.38
CA SER A 113 -26.84 -18.33 -62.31
C SER A 113 -26.53 -18.98 -60.97
N VAL A 114 -25.98 -20.19 -61.01
CA VAL A 114 -25.60 -20.94 -59.81
C VAL A 114 -24.26 -20.42 -59.31
N LEU A 115 -24.29 -19.51 -58.34
CA LEU A 115 -23.12 -19.17 -57.55
C LEU A 115 -23.12 -20.00 -56.26
N PRO A 116 -22.04 -20.73 -55.93
CA PRO A 116 -21.99 -21.51 -54.71
C PRO A 116 -22.06 -20.56 -53.51
N ALA A 117 -22.86 -20.93 -52.51
CA ALA A 117 -22.93 -20.18 -51.26
C ALA A 117 -21.52 -19.99 -50.71
N LYS A 118 -21.11 -18.73 -50.49
CA LYS A 118 -19.88 -18.39 -49.75
C LYS A 118 -20.08 -18.86 -48.31
N ARG A 119 -19.76 -20.15 -48.09
CA ARG A 119 -19.54 -20.75 -46.79
C ARG A 119 -18.45 -19.90 -46.13
N THR A 120 -18.85 -19.05 -45.18
CA THR A 120 -17.92 -18.18 -44.47
C THR A 120 -16.88 -19.08 -43.82
N LYS A 121 -15.66 -19.09 -44.35
CA LYS A 121 -14.54 -19.76 -43.69
C LYS A 121 -14.38 -19.06 -42.35
N VAL A 122 -14.72 -19.73 -41.26
CA VAL A 122 -14.14 -19.42 -39.95
C VAL A 122 -12.64 -19.56 -40.16
N GLU A 123 -11.89 -18.47 -40.04
CA GLU A 123 -10.47 -18.52 -40.35
C GLU A 123 -9.76 -19.43 -39.33
N PRO A 124 -8.96 -20.42 -39.78
CA PRO A 124 -8.32 -21.39 -38.90
C PRO A 124 -7.34 -20.74 -37.90
N ASP A 125 -6.90 -19.51 -38.18
CA ASP A 125 -6.07 -18.69 -37.32
C ASP A 125 -6.78 -18.30 -35.99
N LEU A 126 -8.10 -18.08 -35.99
CA LEU A 126 -8.81 -17.66 -34.78
C LEU A 126 -8.98 -18.79 -33.75
N GLU A 127 -9.29 -20.01 -34.19
CA GLU A 127 -9.45 -21.13 -33.26
C GLU A 127 -8.10 -21.58 -32.69
N LEU A 128 -7.03 -21.60 -33.51
CA LEU A 128 -5.67 -21.87 -33.04
C LEU A 128 -5.19 -20.82 -32.03
N ARG A 129 -5.46 -19.53 -32.25
CA ARG A 129 -5.17 -18.47 -31.27
C ARG A 129 -5.97 -18.67 -29.97
N ARG A 130 -7.22 -19.12 -30.07
CA ARG A 130 -8.07 -19.40 -28.91
C ARG A 130 -7.54 -20.58 -28.09
N GLU A 131 -7.21 -21.69 -28.75
CA GLU A 131 -6.57 -22.85 -28.14
C GLU A 131 -5.23 -22.48 -27.49
N TYR A 132 -4.42 -21.63 -28.14
CA TYR A 132 -3.18 -21.12 -27.57
C TYR A 132 -3.42 -20.31 -26.28
N ILE A 133 -4.34 -19.34 -26.29
CA ILE A 133 -4.68 -18.54 -25.10
C ILE A 133 -5.22 -19.42 -23.96
N LEU A 134 -6.10 -20.38 -24.28
CA LEU A 134 -6.64 -21.33 -23.30
C LEU A 134 -5.57 -22.28 -22.74
N SER A 135 -4.61 -22.70 -23.56
CA SER A 135 -3.51 -23.57 -23.12
C SER A 135 -2.48 -22.83 -22.28
N TRP A 136 -2.26 -21.53 -22.50
CA TRP A 136 -1.42 -20.69 -21.63
C TRP A 136 -2.12 -20.37 -20.29
N GLY A 137 -3.34 -19.83 -20.34
CA GLY A 137 -4.02 -19.27 -19.16
C GLY A 137 -4.46 -20.27 -18.08
N ASN A 138 -4.35 -21.58 -18.35
CA ASN A 138 -4.71 -22.65 -17.40
C ASN A 138 -3.49 -23.51 -16.97
N GLN A 139 -2.26 -23.13 -17.33
CA GLN A 139 -1.08 -23.87 -16.90
C GLN A 139 -0.80 -23.65 -15.41
N PRO A 140 -0.36 -24.69 -14.66
CA PRO A 140 0.21 -24.49 -13.35
C PRO A 140 1.53 -23.71 -13.46
N LEU A 141 1.88 -22.95 -12.42
CA LEU A 141 3.08 -22.13 -12.42
C LEU A 141 4.36 -22.92 -12.74
N SER A 142 4.47 -24.16 -12.26
CA SER A 142 5.60 -25.07 -12.55
C SER A 142 5.77 -25.46 -14.02
N ALA A 143 4.76 -25.21 -14.88
CA ALA A 143 4.85 -25.39 -16.33
C ALA A 143 4.92 -24.06 -17.08
N ALA A 144 4.20 -23.03 -16.62
CA ALA A 144 4.18 -21.70 -17.24
C ALA A 144 5.47 -20.90 -17.00
N ASP A 145 6.04 -21.02 -15.79
CA ASP A 145 7.29 -20.37 -15.37
C ASP A 145 8.03 -21.26 -14.32
N PRO A 146 8.81 -22.25 -14.79
CA PRO A 146 9.56 -23.15 -13.92
C PRO A 146 10.58 -22.44 -13.03
N ASP A 147 11.16 -21.33 -13.50
CA ASP A 147 12.21 -20.58 -12.79
C ASP A 147 11.62 -19.87 -11.56
N ILE A 148 10.49 -19.18 -11.72
CA ILE A 148 9.75 -18.58 -10.60
C ILE A 148 9.24 -19.67 -9.64
N PHE A 149 8.75 -20.80 -10.15
CA PHE A 149 8.35 -21.93 -9.30
C PHE A 149 9.50 -22.46 -8.43
N GLU A 150 10.71 -22.62 -8.99
CA GLU A 150 11.88 -23.05 -8.22
C GLU A 150 12.31 -22.01 -7.16
N ILE A 151 12.22 -20.72 -7.49
CA ILE A 151 12.49 -19.62 -6.54
C ILE A 151 11.48 -19.65 -5.38
N MET A 152 10.18 -19.84 -5.65
CA MET A 152 9.16 -19.97 -4.62
C MET A 152 9.39 -21.19 -3.72
N GLU A 153 9.81 -22.33 -4.28
CA GLU A 153 10.16 -23.52 -3.49
C GLU A 153 11.49 -23.38 -2.72
N LYS A 154 12.39 -22.48 -3.12
CA LYS A 154 13.55 -22.07 -2.32
C LYS A 154 13.11 -21.22 -1.12
N GLU A 155 12.25 -20.22 -1.32
CA GLU A 155 11.75 -19.37 -0.23
C GLU A 155 10.89 -20.16 0.76
N ARG A 156 10.00 -21.04 0.28
CA ARG A 156 9.21 -21.93 1.15
C ARG A 156 10.09 -22.80 2.04
N ARG A 157 11.22 -23.31 1.52
CA ARG A 157 12.21 -24.05 2.31
C ARG A 157 12.94 -23.14 3.31
N ARG A 158 13.33 -21.93 2.90
CA ARG A 158 13.95 -20.92 3.79
C ARG A 158 13.08 -20.70 5.03
N GLN A 159 11.81 -20.34 4.83
CA GLN A 159 10.83 -20.07 5.90
C GLN A 159 10.63 -21.25 6.87
N VAL A 160 10.62 -22.50 6.37
CA VAL A 160 10.43 -23.70 7.20
C VAL A 160 11.72 -24.14 7.92
N SER A 161 12.89 -23.76 7.40
CA SER A 161 14.20 -24.13 7.96
C SER A 161 14.82 -23.05 8.88
N GLY A 162 14.31 -21.82 8.82
CA GLY A 162 14.79 -20.66 9.57
C GLY A 162 14.15 -20.49 10.94
N ILE A 163 14.69 -19.55 11.71
CA ILE A 163 14.04 -18.99 12.91
C ILE A 163 13.71 -17.54 12.57
N GLU A 164 12.48 -17.29 12.14
CA GLU A 164 12.03 -15.97 11.72
C GLU A 164 11.74 -15.09 12.95
N LEU A 165 12.59 -14.08 13.17
CA LEU A 165 12.51 -13.16 14.33
C LEU A 165 12.18 -11.71 13.94
N VAL A 166 11.80 -11.46 12.69
CA VAL A 166 11.38 -10.14 12.21
C VAL A 166 9.98 -9.83 12.74
N ALA A 167 9.88 -8.88 13.68
CA ALA A 167 8.64 -8.62 14.43
C ALA A 167 7.43 -8.11 13.62
N SER A 168 7.61 -7.82 12.32
CA SER A 168 6.55 -7.45 11.37
C SER A 168 6.14 -8.58 10.42
N GLU A 169 6.86 -9.70 10.42
CA GLU A 169 6.56 -10.86 9.59
C GLU A 169 5.68 -11.87 10.33
N ASN A 170 4.88 -12.62 9.58
CA ASN A 170 4.00 -13.66 10.14
C ASN A 170 3.59 -14.65 9.04
N PHE A 171 3.18 -15.85 9.44
CA PHE A 171 2.67 -16.88 8.53
C PHE A 171 1.15 -16.85 8.50
N VAL A 172 0.57 -16.51 7.34
CA VAL A 172 -0.88 -16.54 7.13
C VAL A 172 -1.40 -17.98 6.98
N CYS A 173 -2.68 -18.21 7.30
CA CYS A 173 -3.29 -19.53 7.13
C CYS A 173 -3.66 -19.81 5.66
N GLN A 174 -3.79 -21.10 5.31
CA GLN A 174 -4.08 -21.53 3.94
C GLN A 174 -5.30 -20.84 3.33
N GLY A 175 -6.39 -20.66 4.10
CA GLY A 175 -7.60 -20.00 3.60
C GLY A 175 -7.42 -18.53 3.20
N VAL A 176 -6.39 -17.84 3.70
CA VAL A 176 -6.00 -16.50 3.22
C VAL A 176 -5.27 -16.60 1.88
N LEU A 177 -4.35 -17.57 1.74
CA LEU A 177 -3.62 -17.82 0.49
C LEU A 177 -4.58 -18.23 -0.64
N ASP A 178 -5.51 -19.14 -0.36
CA ASP A 178 -6.53 -19.61 -1.31
C ASP A 178 -7.40 -18.47 -1.82
N ALA A 179 -7.78 -17.53 -0.95
CA ALA A 179 -8.58 -16.36 -1.32
C ALA A 179 -7.76 -15.34 -2.13
N LEU A 180 -6.51 -15.08 -1.72
CA LEU A 180 -5.62 -14.09 -2.35
C LEU A 180 -5.21 -14.51 -3.78
N GLY A 181 -4.93 -15.80 -3.99
CA GLY A 181 -4.59 -16.37 -5.30
C GLY A 181 -5.80 -16.68 -6.19
N SER A 182 -6.99 -16.19 -5.85
CA SER A 182 -8.24 -16.58 -6.52
C SER A 182 -8.65 -15.68 -7.69
N HIS A 183 -9.65 -16.14 -8.43
CA HIS A 183 -10.34 -15.40 -9.50
C HIS A 183 -10.91 -14.01 -9.13
N LEU A 184 -10.90 -13.61 -7.86
CA LEU A 184 -11.39 -12.30 -7.40
C LEU A 184 -10.54 -11.14 -7.95
N THR A 185 -9.24 -11.39 -8.21
CA THR A 185 -8.31 -10.43 -8.82
C THR A 185 -8.79 -9.89 -10.18
N ASN A 186 -9.65 -10.64 -10.88
CA ASN A 186 -10.17 -10.26 -12.20
C ASN A 186 -11.21 -9.13 -12.16
N LYS A 187 -11.71 -8.71 -10.98
CA LYS A 187 -12.87 -7.81 -10.88
C LYS A 187 -12.53 -6.38 -10.48
N TYR A 188 -12.69 -5.47 -11.45
CA TYR A 188 -12.67 -4.02 -11.22
C TYR A 188 -13.92 -3.56 -10.47
N SER A 189 -13.75 -2.93 -9.31
CA SER A 189 -14.82 -2.71 -8.31
C SER A 189 -14.78 -1.32 -7.64
N GLU A 190 -14.32 -0.29 -8.35
CA GLU A 190 -14.28 1.09 -7.85
C GLU A 190 -15.63 1.58 -7.30
N GLY A 191 -15.56 2.40 -6.25
CA GLY A 191 -16.69 2.83 -5.43
C GLY A 191 -16.83 1.97 -4.18
N PHE A 192 -17.96 2.11 -3.48
CA PHE A 192 -18.31 1.32 -2.30
C PHE A 192 -19.41 0.30 -2.63
N PRO A 193 -19.62 -0.74 -1.80
CA PRO A 193 -20.71 -1.69 -1.98
C PRO A 193 -22.07 -0.99 -2.12
N GLY A 194 -22.84 -1.37 -3.14
CA GLY A 194 -24.10 -0.68 -3.50
C GLY A 194 -23.95 0.65 -4.24
N ALA A 195 -22.74 1.22 -4.31
CA ALA A 195 -22.41 2.50 -4.95
C ALA A 195 -21.16 2.36 -5.84
N ARG A 196 -21.21 1.43 -6.80
CA ARG A 196 -20.10 1.09 -7.70
C ARG A 196 -20.22 1.81 -9.04
N TYR A 197 -19.08 2.20 -9.63
CA TYR A 197 -19.02 2.74 -10.99
C TYR A 197 -19.23 1.68 -12.08
N TYR A 198 -19.00 0.41 -11.78
CA TYR A 198 -19.08 -0.71 -12.72
C TYR A 198 -20.12 -1.74 -12.33
N GLY A 199 -20.76 -2.35 -13.33
CA GLY A 199 -21.65 -3.49 -13.15
C GLY A 199 -20.95 -4.77 -12.70
N GLY A 200 -21.74 -5.81 -12.41
CA GLY A 200 -21.26 -7.15 -12.09
C GLY A 200 -20.62 -7.34 -10.70
N ASN A 201 -20.73 -6.35 -9.79
CA ASN A 201 -20.11 -6.39 -8.47
C ASN A 201 -20.91 -7.13 -7.37
N LYS A 202 -22.03 -7.79 -7.70
CA LYS A 202 -22.95 -8.45 -6.75
C LYS A 202 -22.25 -9.24 -5.64
N TYR A 203 -21.25 -10.05 -5.99
CA TYR A 203 -20.54 -10.89 -5.02
C TYR A 203 -19.33 -10.20 -4.38
N ILE A 204 -18.72 -9.21 -5.05
CA ILE A 204 -17.67 -8.36 -4.44
C ILE A 204 -18.27 -7.51 -3.32
N ASP A 205 -19.46 -6.96 -3.54
CA ASP A 205 -20.20 -6.20 -2.51
C ASP A 205 -20.52 -7.08 -1.29
N GLN A 206 -20.86 -8.36 -1.48
CA GLN A 206 -21.06 -9.30 -0.37
C GLN A 206 -19.76 -9.59 0.39
N ILE A 207 -18.64 -9.75 -0.31
CA ILE A 207 -17.32 -9.97 0.30
C ILE A 207 -16.88 -8.75 1.12
N GLU A 208 -17.03 -7.55 0.57
CA GLU A 208 -16.61 -6.31 1.23
C GLU A 208 -17.52 -5.96 2.42
N TRP A 209 -18.85 -6.14 2.31
CA TRP A 209 -19.75 -6.00 3.47
C TRP A 209 -19.42 -6.99 4.59
N LEU A 210 -19.13 -8.25 4.25
CA LEU A 210 -18.71 -9.26 5.22
C LEU A 210 -17.34 -8.93 5.84
N CYS A 211 -16.45 -8.28 5.09
CA CYS A 211 -15.17 -7.80 5.59
C CYS A 211 -15.36 -6.63 6.57
N HIS A 212 -16.25 -5.68 6.27
CA HIS A 212 -16.61 -4.57 7.18
C HIS A 212 -17.17 -5.08 8.51
N ASP A 213 -18.19 -5.95 8.48
CA ASP A 213 -18.79 -6.55 9.68
C ASP A 213 -17.73 -7.29 10.53
N ARG A 214 -16.93 -8.14 9.90
CA ARG A 214 -15.89 -8.91 10.59
C ARG A 214 -14.77 -8.04 11.15
N ALA A 215 -14.41 -6.94 10.49
CA ALA A 215 -13.41 -6.01 10.99
C ALA A 215 -13.90 -5.30 12.26
N LEU A 216 -15.12 -4.73 12.25
CA LEU A 216 -15.70 -4.10 13.44
C LEU A 216 -15.84 -5.11 14.59
N LYS A 217 -16.32 -6.32 14.29
CA LYS A 217 -16.48 -7.42 15.26
C LYS A 217 -15.14 -7.91 15.84
N ALA A 218 -14.07 -7.96 15.05
CA ALA A 218 -12.76 -8.40 15.51
C ALA A 218 -12.15 -7.46 16.57
N PHE A 219 -12.52 -6.17 16.54
CA PHE A 219 -12.11 -5.16 17.52
C PHE A 219 -13.20 -4.81 18.54
N ASP A 220 -14.32 -5.55 18.56
CA ASP A 220 -15.44 -5.36 19.49
C ASP A 220 -16.07 -3.95 19.43
N LEU A 221 -16.17 -3.39 18.23
CA LEU A 221 -16.61 -2.01 17.98
C LEU A 221 -18.12 -1.94 17.68
N ASP A 222 -18.81 -0.96 18.28
CA ASP A 222 -20.19 -0.62 17.93
C ASP A 222 -20.26 0.03 16.54
N PRO A 223 -21.01 -0.53 15.56
CA PRO A 223 -21.22 0.08 14.25
C PRO A 223 -21.97 1.43 14.30
N GLY A 224 -22.65 1.76 15.40
CA GLY A 224 -23.24 3.09 15.61
C GLY A 224 -22.21 4.19 15.88
N CYS A 225 -21.01 3.81 16.35
CA CYS A 225 -19.92 4.72 16.68
C CYS A 225 -18.70 4.59 15.74
N TRP A 226 -18.54 3.45 15.07
CA TRP A 226 -17.37 3.12 14.26
C TRP A 226 -17.73 2.67 12.84
N GLY A 227 -17.09 3.32 11.86
CA GLY A 227 -17.00 2.84 10.49
C GLY A 227 -15.65 2.20 10.21
N VAL A 228 -15.52 1.49 9.10
CA VAL A 228 -14.27 0.90 8.62
C VAL A 228 -14.18 1.02 7.10
N ASN A 229 -12.96 1.19 6.59
CA ASN A 229 -12.65 1.09 5.16
C ASN A 229 -11.54 0.04 5.00
N VAL A 230 -11.81 -1.01 4.23
CA VAL A 230 -10.91 -2.16 4.03
C VAL A 230 -10.20 -2.14 2.66
N GLN A 231 -10.34 -1.05 1.90
CA GLN A 231 -9.74 -0.87 0.58
C GLN A 231 -8.25 -0.43 0.55
N PRO A 232 -7.64 0.17 1.61
CA PRO A 232 -6.22 0.54 1.55
C PRO A 232 -5.27 -0.65 1.32
N TYR A 233 -4.42 -0.56 0.30
CA TYR A 233 -3.54 -1.64 -0.13
C TYR A 233 -2.46 -2.05 0.89
N SER A 234 -2.08 -1.14 1.79
CA SER A 234 -1.05 -1.35 2.83
C SER A 234 -1.11 -0.24 3.90
N CYS A 235 -0.45 -0.46 5.04
CA CYS A 235 -0.35 0.52 6.14
C CYS A 235 0.06 1.93 5.68
N THR A 236 1.12 2.07 4.88
CA THR A 236 1.57 3.38 4.37
C THR A 236 0.49 4.07 3.53
N SER A 237 -0.24 3.32 2.71
CA SER A 237 -1.35 3.88 1.92
C SER A 237 -2.57 4.24 2.77
N ALA A 238 -2.87 3.46 3.82
CA ALA A 238 -3.95 3.75 4.77
C ALA A 238 -3.67 5.05 5.54
N ASN A 239 -2.46 5.16 6.10
CA ASN A 239 -2.00 6.36 6.81
C ASN A 239 -2.05 7.60 5.91
N PHE A 240 -1.56 7.49 4.67
CA PHE A 240 -1.58 8.60 3.72
C PHE A 240 -3.02 8.99 3.31
N ALA A 241 -3.93 8.02 3.15
CA ALA A 241 -5.34 8.29 2.89
C ALA A 241 -6.03 9.01 4.06
N VAL A 242 -5.71 8.66 5.31
CA VAL A 242 -6.19 9.39 6.51
C VAL A 242 -5.71 10.83 6.48
N TYR A 243 -4.43 11.08 6.18
CA TYR A 243 -3.92 12.45 6.08
C TYR A 243 -4.61 13.22 4.95
N THR A 244 -4.65 12.67 3.73
CA THR A 244 -5.28 13.35 2.57
C THR A 244 -6.79 13.57 2.74
N GLY A 245 -7.49 12.73 3.50
CA GLY A 245 -8.92 12.88 3.77
C GLY A 245 -9.25 13.89 4.88
N LEU A 246 -8.30 14.23 5.76
CA LEU A 246 -8.53 15.09 6.93
C LEU A 246 -7.73 16.40 6.92
N LEU A 247 -6.68 16.49 6.11
CA LEU A 247 -5.71 17.58 6.09
C LEU A 247 -5.60 18.24 4.72
N LEU A 248 -5.28 19.54 4.73
CA LEU A 248 -4.79 20.23 3.54
C LEU A 248 -3.27 20.04 3.41
N PRO A 249 -2.69 20.18 2.20
CA PRO A 249 -1.24 20.19 2.03
C PRO A 249 -0.58 21.24 2.94
N LYS A 250 0.54 20.87 3.56
CA LYS A 250 1.28 21.63 4.59
C LYS A 250 0.60 21.78 5.97
N ASP A 251 -0.57 21.17 6.20
CA ASP A 251 -1.04 21.00 7.58
C ASP A 251 -0.05 20.15 8.38
N ARG A 252 -0.13 20.28 9.71
CA ARG A 252 0.87 19.77 10.65
C ARG A 252 0.53 18.39 11.18
N ILE A 253 1.46 17.45 11.13
CA ILE A 253 1.38 16.13 11.75
C ILE A 253 2.48 15.95 12.80
N MET A 254 2.19 15.18 13.85
CA MET A 254 3.16 14.88 14.90
C MET A 254 3.19 13.38 15.21
N GLY A 255 4.34 12.74 15.03
CA GLY A 255 4.52 11.29 15.21
C GLY A 255 5.78 10.96 16.01
N LEU A 256 5.94 9.68 16.35
CA LEU A 256 7.16 9.21 17.01
C LEU A 256 8.33 9.25 16.03
N ASP A 257 9.49 9.74 16.48
CA ASP A 257 10.72 9.77 15.68
C ASP A 257 11.17 8.34 15.31
N SER A 258 11.59 8.09 14.08
CA SER A 258 11.90 6.72 13.64
C SER A 258 13.04 6.05 14.42
N PRO A 259 14.15 6.74 14.76
CA PRO A 259 15.14 6.22 15.71
C PRO A 259 14.63 6.00 17.15
N SER A 260 13.48 6.60 17.51
CA SER A 260 12.78 6.35 18.78
C SER A 260 11.72 5.24 18.70
N GLY A 261 11.53 4.62 17.52
CA GLY A 261 10.60 3.52 17.29
C GLY A 261 9.39 3.81 16.40
N GLY A 262 9.26 5.03 15.84
CA GLY A 262 8.15 5.41 14.96
C GLY A 262 8.27 4.89 13.52
N HIS A 263 7.14 4.79 12.80
CA HIS A 263 7.13 4.30 11.42
C HIS A 263 7.42 5.41 10.40
N VAL A 264 7.97 5.07 9.24
CA VAL A 264 8.34 6.06 8.21
C VAL A 264 7.16 6.88 7.69
N SER A 265 5.94 6.31 7.68
CA SER A 265 4.73 7.03 7.26
C SER A 265 4.28 8.11 8.25
N HIS A 266 4.85 8.18 9.45
CA HIS A 266 4.49 9.19 10.47
C HIS A 266 5.17 10.56 10.26
N GLY A 267 5.75 10.79 9.08
CA GLY A 267 6.41 12.05 8.71
C GLY A 267 7.94 12.02 8.82
N TYR A 268 8.58 10.91 8.47
CA TYR A 268 10.04 10.75 8.65
C TYR A 268 10.88 11.67 7.74
N ASN A 269 11.81 12.38 8.38
CA ASN A 269 12.84 13.23 7.79
C ASN A 269 14.22 12.83 8.38
N ILE A 270 15.29 12.87 7.60
CA ILE A 270 16.64 12.65 8.16
C ILE A 270 17.17 13.91 8.87
N PRO A 271 18.11 13.75 9.82
CA PRO A 271 18.95 14.86 10.30
C PRO A 271 19.55 15.62 9.11
N GLY A 272 19.41 16.95 9.11
CA GLY A 272 19.72 17.80 7.93
C GLY A 272 18.49 18.22 7.10
N GLY A 273 17.28 17.77 7.45
CA GLY A 273 16.03 18.34 6.93
C GLY A 273 15.57 17.80 5.57
N LYS A 274 16.29 16.84 4.97
CA LYS A 274 15.81 16.15 3.76
C LYS A 274 14.59 15.30 4.10
N LYS A 275 13.47 15.63 3.45
CA LYS A 275 12.20 14.91 3.55
C LYS A 275 12.32 13.54 2.87
N ILE A 276 11.92 12.47 3.56
CA ILE A 276 12.05 11.08 3.08
C ILE A 276 10.67 10.46 2.82
N SER A 277 9.76 10.58 3.77
CA SER A 277 8.42 10.01 3.63
C SER A 277 7.52 10.87 2.74
N GLY A 278 6.58 10.24 2.03
CA GLY A 278 5.52 10.98 1.33
C GLY A 278 4.75 11.91 2.28
N ALA A 279 4.44 11.43 3.49
CA ALA A 279 3.78 12.22 4.53
C ALA A 279 4.53 13.53 4.83
N SER A 280 5.86 13.48 5.03
CA SER A 280 6.65 14.69 5.30
C SER A 280 6.90 15.57 4.07
N ILE A 281 6.72 15.04 2.85
CA ILE A 281 6.77 15.85 1.61
C ILE A 281 5.51 16.71 1.48
N PHE A 282 4.33 16.11 1.67
CA PHE A 282 3.04 16.79 1.46
C PHE A 282 2.50 17.52 2.70
N PHE A 283 2.88 17.08 3.90
CA PHE A 283 2.49 17.66 5.19
C PHE A 283 3.72 18.15 5.95
N GLU A 284 3.55 19.11 6.85
CA GLU A 284 4.62 19.54 7.75
C GLU A 284 4.66 18.59 8.95
N SER A 285 5.86 18.13 9.33
CA SER A 285 6.05 17.10 10.35
C SER A 285 7.01 17.54 11.44
N LEU A 286 6.67 17.25 12.70
CA LEU A 286 7.56 17.37 13.84
C LEU A 286 7.50 16.08 14.68
N SER A 287 8.65 15.50 14.99
CA SER A 287 8.68 14.27 15.78
C SER A 287 8.74 14.53 17.29
N TYR A 288 7.94 13.79 18.08
CA TYR A 288 8.24 13.54 19.49
C TYR A 288 9.19 12.34 19.63
N LYS A 289 9.78 12.16 20.81
CA LYS A 289 10.86 11.20 21.04
C LYS A 289 10.68 10.43 22.35
N VAL A 290 11.41 9.33 22.49
CA VAL A 290 11.64 8.72 23.80
C VAL A 290 12.67 9.53 24.61
N ASN A 291 12.59 9.42 25.92
CA ASN A 291 13.65 9.82 26.82
C ASN A 291 14.83 8.84 26.64
N PRO A 292 16.04 9.32 26.29
CA PRO A 292 17.18 8.46 25.94
C PRO A 292 17.75 7.67 27.13
N LEU A 293 17.41 8.02 28.38
CA LEU A 293 17.85 7.31 29.57
C LEU A 293 16.91 6.17 29.97
N THR A 294 15.61 6.31 29.72
CA THR A 294 14.59 5.33 30.14
C THR A 294 14.04 4.49 29.00
N GLY A 295 14.14 4.97 27.75
CA GLY A 295 13.55 4.34 26.58
C GLY A 295 12.02 4.50 26.47
N TYR A 296 11.36 5.23 27.38
CA TYR A 296 9.93 5.52 27.32
C TYR A 296 9.65 6.84 26.60
N ILE A 297 8.48 6.98 25.98
CA ILE A 297 8.01 8.25 25.39
C ILE A 297 8.07 9.37 26.44
N ASP A 298 8.67 10.50 26.07
CA ASP A 298 8.76 11.68 26.93
C ASP A 298 7.46 12.49 26.80
N TYR A 299 6.43 12.06 27.52
CA TYR A 299 5.06 12.59 27.40
C TYR A 299 4.95 14.09 27.74
N ASP A 300 5.81 14.60 28.61
CA ASP A 300 5.77 16.01 29.02
C ASP A 300 6.43 16.89 27.96
N LYS A 301 7.55 16.46 27.36
CA LYS A 301 8.09 17.13 26.15
C LYS A 301 7.22 16.96 24.91
N LEU A 302 6.44 15.88 24.83
CA LEU A 302 5.40 15.73 23.81
C LEU A 302 4.32 16.78 24.00
N GLU A 303 3.81 16.99 25.22
CA GLU A 303 2.81 18.02 25.49
C GLU A 303 3.35 19.42 25.18
N GLU A 304 4.53 19.78 25.70
CA GLU A 304 5.21 21.05 25.44
C GLU A 304 5.26 21.35 23.93
N LYS A 305 5.84 20.44 23.16
CA LYS A 305 5.96 20.58 21.70
C LYS A 305 4.62 20.58 20.97
N ALA A 306 3.62 19.82 21.43
CA ALA A 306 2.30 19.80 20.80
C ALA A 306 1.56 21.14 20.99
N MET A 307 1.76 21.82 22.12
CA MET A 307 1.17 23.12 22.40
C MET A 307 1.79 24.26 21.57
N ASP A 308 3.10 24.19 21.30
CA ASP A 308 3.79 25.14 20.42
C ASP A 308 3.55 24.83 18.93
N TYR A 309 3.70 23.56 18.54
CA TYR A 309 3.63 23.14 17.14
C TYR A 309 2.20 23.06 16.62
N ARG A 310 1.19 22.87 17.47
CA ARG A 310 -0.24 22.78 17.09
C ARG A 310 -0.48 21.83 15.91
N PRO A 311 -0.18 20.53 16.06
CA PRO A 311 -0.49 19.55 15.02
C PRO A 311 -2.01 19.46 14.79
N LYS A 312 -2.40 19.14 13.56
CA LYS A 312 -3.77 18.78 13.19
C LYS A 312 -4.05 17.30 13.44
N ILE A 313 -3.04 16.44 13.26
CA ILE A 313 -3.07 15.03 13.69
C ILE A 313 -1.89 14.76 14.62
N LEU A 314 -2.21 14.24 15.82
CA LEU A 314 -1.24 13.63 16.72
C LEU A 314 -1.34 12.10 16.56
N ILE A 315 -0.22 11.47 16.21
CA ILE A 315 -0.13 10.04 15.91
C ILE A 315 0.50 9.33 17.10
N CYS A 316 -0.16 8.31 17.65
CA CYS A 316 0.45 7.28 18.49
C CYS A 316 0.54 5.95 17.72
N GLY A 317 1.43 5.05 18.13
CA GLY A 317 1.78 3.86 17.37
C GLY A 317 3.17 3.95 16.74
N GLY A 318 3.77 2.79 16.41
CA GLY A 318 5.16 2.69 15.96
C GLY A 318 5.54 1.25 15.61
N SER A 319 6.77 1.08 15.11
CA SER A 319 7.29 -0.18 14.59
C SER A 319 8.25 -0.91 15.54
N SER A 320 9.00 -0.19 16.36
CA SER A 320 10.03 -0.78 17.24
C SER A 320 10.05 -0.17 18.65
N TYR A 321 8.89 0.32 19.11
CA TYR A 321 8.69 0.76 20.49
C TYR A 321 8.19 -0.40 21.36
N PRO A 322 8.98 -0.91 22.34
CA PRO A 322 8.72 -2.18 23.02
C PRO A 322 7.87 -2.04 24.31
N ARG A 323 7.01 -1.02 24.38
CA ARG A 323 6.20 -0.69 25.57
C ARG A 323 4.77 -0.34 25.18
N GLU A 324 3.88 -0.45 26.16
CA GLU A 324 2.51 0.06 26.05
C GLU A 324 2.50 1.59 25.83
N TRP A 325 1.42 2.05 25.20
CA TRP A 325 1.15 3.45 24.93
C TRP A 325 0.15 3.98 25.96
N ASP A 326 0.40 5.16 26.52
CA ASP A 326 -0.57 5.84 27.37
C ASP A 326 -1.56 6.62 26.49
N TYR A 327 -2.53 5.89 25.96
CA TYR A 327 -3.58 6.42 25.10
C TYR A 327 -4.41 7.53 25.78
N ALA A 328 -4.55 7.49 27.11
CA ALA A 328 -5.24 8.52 27.88
C ALA A 328 -4.42 9.82 27.90
N ARG A 329 -3.10 9.74 28.15
CA ARG A 329 -2.19 10.88 28.06
C ARG A 329 -2.15 11.46 26.65
N PHE A 330 -2.11 10.63 25.61
CA PHE A 330 -2.22 11.07 24.21
C PHE A 330 -3.53 11.80 23.91
N ARG A 331 -4.68 11.27 24.38
CA ARG A 331 -6.00 11.92 24.25
C ARG A 331 -6.02 13.30 24.92
N LEU A 332 -5.56 13.38 26.17
CA LEU A 332 -5.47 14.65 26.90
C LEU A 332 -4.61 15.71 26.17
N ILE A 333 -3.50 15.30 25.54
CA ILE A 333 -2.64 16.22 24.78
C ILE A 333 -3.31 16.64 23.47
N ALA A 334 -3.92 15.70 22.73
CA ALA A 334 -4.64 15.99 21.50
C ALA A 334 -5.79 16.99 21.73
N ASP A 335 -6.60 16.78 22.77
CA ASP A 335 -7.73 17.64 23.10
C ASP A 335 -7.26 19.05 23.53
N LYS A 336 -6.13 19.16 24.27
CA LYS A 336 -5.51 20.44 24.66
C LYS A 336 -4.99 21.25 23.47
N CYS A 337 -4.36 20.60 22.49
CA CYS A 337 -3.78 21.30 21.34
C CYS A 337 -4.79 21.52 20.20
N GLY A 338 -5.89 20.76 20.17
CA GLY A 338 -6.94 20.79 19.14
C GLY A 338 -6.70 19.82 17.99
N ALA A 339 -5.96 18.73 18.23
CA ALA A 339 -5.59 17.73 17.24
C ALA A 339 -6.57 16.55 17.19
N ILE A 340 -6.68 15.93 16.02
CA ILE A 340 -7.23 14.57 15.89
C ILE A 340 -6.17 13.59 16.42
N LEU A 341 -6.56 12.74 17.37
CA LEU A 341 -5.72 11.61 17.80
C LEU A 341 -5.90 10.45 16.81
N MET A 342 -4.80 9.98 16.24
CA MET A 342 -4.72 8.83 15.36
C MET A 342 -3.86 7.75 16.00
N CYS A 343 -4.30 6.49 15.97
CA CYS A 343 -3.51 5.34 16.43
C CYS A 343 -3.15 4.44 15.24
N ASP A 344 -1.85 4.30 14.96
CA ASP A 344 -1.32 3.30 14.04
C ASP A 344 -0.96 2.03 14.83
N MET A 345 -1.93 1.12 14.94
CA MET A 345 -1.79 -0.12 15.69
C MET A 345 -1.18 -1.28 14.89
N ALA A 346 -0.53 -1.03 13.75
CA ALA A 346 -0.12 -2.09 12.79
C ALA A 346 0.54 -3.32 13.45
N HIS A 347 1.62 -3.10 14.24
CA HIS A 347 2.37 -4.17 14.91
C HIS A 347 1.61 -4.90 16.03
N ILE A 348 0.59 -4.26 16.62
CA ILE A 348 -0.13 -4.79 17.79
C ILE A 348 -1.58 -5.20 17.51
N SER A 349 -2.07 -4.96 16.29
CA SER A 349 -3.46 -5.18 15.87
C SER A 349 -4.01 -6.55 16.26
N GLY A 350 -3.23 -7.63 16.10
CA GLY A 350 -3.62 -8.97 16.53
C GLY A 350 -3.76 -9.14 18.06
N LEU A 351 -2.88 -8.49 18.85
CA LEU A 351 -2.93 -8.50 20.32
C LEU A 351 -4.14 -7.72 20.85
N VAL A 352 -4.47 -6.61 20.17
CA VAL A 352 -5.64 -5.76 20.45
C VAL A 352 -6.93 -6.53 20.15
N ALA A 353 -7.04 -7.16 18.98
CA ALA A 353 -8.18 -8.00 18.60
C ALA A 353 -8.34 -9.22 19.53
N ALA A 354 -7.24 -9.82 19.98
CA ALA A 354 -7.23 -10.91 20.96
C ALA A 354 -7.54 -10.45 22.40
N LYS A 355 -7.70 -9.14 22.65
CA LYS A 355 -8.00 -8.53 23.95
C LYS A 355 -6.95 -8.82 25.04
N VAL A 356 -5.69 -9.07 24.63
CA VAL A 356 -4.55 -9.32 25.54
C VAL A 356 -3.69 -8.08 25.80
N GLN A 357 -4.10 -6.92 25.27
CA GLN A 357 -3.38 -5.65 25.39
C GLN A 357 -4.30 -4.49 25.79
N ILE A 358 -3.75 -3.50 26.50
CA ILE A 358 -4.51 -2.46 27.24
C ILE A 358 -5.35 -1.55 26.34
N LEU A 359 -5.00 -1.38 25.06
CA LEU A 359 -5.78 -0.56 24.11
C LEU A 359 -7.27 -0.95 24.05
N TYR A 360 -7.59 -2.23 24.26
CA TYR A 360 -8.98 -2.71 24.33
C TYR A 360 -9.84 -1.94 25.38
N LEU A 361 -9.27 -1.62 26.54
CA LEU A 361 -9.97 -0.85 27.60
C LEU A 361 -10.16 0.63 27.24
N THR A 362 -9.33 1.17 26.34
CA THR A 362 -9.44 2.57 25.89
C THR A 362 -10.41 2.72 24.72
N LEU A 363 -10.45 1.76 23.78
CA LEU A 363 -11.33 1.82 22.61
C LEU A 363 -12.82 1.90 22.99
N GLN A 364 -13.25 1.18 24.02
CA GLN A 364 -14.63 1.25 24.53
C GLN A 364 -14.99 2.60 25.19
N ASN A 365 -13.98 3.37 25.65
CA ASN A 365 -14.16 4.68 26.28
C ASN A 365 -13.93 5.86 25.32
N LEU A 366 -13.45 5.60 24.10
CA LEU A 366 -13.27 6.59 23.03
C LEU A 366 -14.58 6.85 22.27
N SER A 367 -15.64 7.16 23.01
CA SER A 367 -16.90 7.64 22.44
C SER A 367 -16.69 9.03 21.84
N PHE A 368 -16.58 9.12 20.52
CA PHE A 368 -16.41 10.40 19.82
C PHE A 368 -17.63 11.31 20.03
N HIS A 369 -17.49 12.34 20.87
CA HIS A 369 -18.38 13.50 20.85
C HIS A 369 -18.08 14.37 19.61
N PHE A 370 -18.48 13.88 18.44
CA PHE A 370 -18.70 14.77 17.30
C PHE A 370 -19.91 15.65 17.61
N GLY A 371 -19.65 16.93 17.89
CA GLY A 371 -20.68 17.96 17.87
C GLY A 371 -21.40 17.97 16.52
N PRO A 372 -22.66 18.45 16.44
CA PRO A 372 -23.52 18.27 15.28
C PRO A 372 -22.88 18.84 14.00
N TRP A 373 -22.51 17.93 13.09
CA TRP A 373 -22.08 18.26 11.75
C TRP A 373 -23.26 18.81 10.93
N HIS A 374 -23.46 20.12 10.99
CA HIS A 374 -24.29 20.82 10.02
C HIS A 374 -23.55 20.91 8.68
N ALA A 375 -23.73 19.90 7.84
CA ALA A 375 -23.45 20.01 6.42
C ALA A 375 -24.31 21.14 5.81
N LYS A 376 -23.68 21.98 4.99
CA LYS A 376 -24.31 22.96 4.09
C LYS A 376 -23.83 22.66 2.67
#